data_AF-A0A836W2W7-F1
#
_entry.id   AF-A0A836W2W7-F1
#
_cell.length_a   1.000
_cell.length_b   1.000
_cell.length_c   1.000
_cell.angle_alpha   90.00
_cell.angle_beta   90.00
_cell.angle_gamma   90.00
#
_symmetry.space_group_name_H-M   'P 1'
#
loop_
_entity.id
_entity.type
_entity.pdbx_description
1 polymer ?
#
loop_
_entity_poly.entity_id
_entity_poly.type
_entity_poly.pdbx_seq_one_letter_code
_entity_poly.pdbx_strand_id
1 'polypeptide(L)'
;MLISLAWKNVWRNKKRSLIIVLSIAFGLWGGLIAGAVMMGLGESMVNTAIDRDLAHIQIHQKGFLRDKEITKYIPDGLRVVEKAKKIA
;
A
#
# COMPACT_ATOMS: atom_id res chain seq x y z
N MET A 1 -5.67 -39.90 -22.39
CA MET A 1 -4.41 -40.11 -23.15
C MET A 1 -3.69 -38.81 -23.54
N LEU A 2 -4.40 -37.78 -24.02
CA LEU A 2 -3.78 -36.52 -24.51
C LEU A 2 -2.98 -35.74 -23.45
N ILE A 3 -3.49 -35.62 -22.21
CA ILE A 3 -2.83 -34.88 -21.12
C ILE A 3 -1.44 -35.46 -20.79
N SER A 4 -1.34 -36.79 -20.71
CA SER A 4 -0.06 -37.50 -20.49
C SER A 4 0.94 -37.25 -21.63
N LEU A 5 0.46 -37.19 -22.87
CA LEU A 5 1.30 -36.92 -24.03
C LEU A 5 1.82 -35.47 -24.04
N ALA A 6 0.94 -34.51 -23.75
CA ALA A 6 1.27 -33.09 -23.66
C ALA A 6 2.30 -32.82 -22.55
N TRP A 7 2.10 -33.41 -21.36
CA TRP A 7 3.04 -33.30 -20.25
C TRP A 7 4.43 -33.82 -20.62
N LYS A 8 4.52 -35.01 -21.23
CA LYS A 8 5.80 -35.55 -21.72
C LYS A 8 6.46 -34.65 -22.77
N ASN A 9 5.68 -33.99 -23.63
CA ASN A 9 6.20 -33.06 -24.65
C ASN A 9 6.85 -31.82 -24.01
N VAL A 10 6.19 -31.23 -23.01
CA VAL A 10 6.73 -30.10 -22.22
C VAL A 10 8.04 -30.48 -21.54
N TRP A 11 8.12 -31.67 -20.93
CA TRP A 11 9.33 -32.17 -20.28
C TRP A 11 10.47 -32.51 -21.24
N ARG A 12 10.18 -32.86 -22.50
CA ARG A 12 11.19 -33.19 -23.50
C ARG A 12 11.90 -31.95 -24.05
N ASN A 13 11.19 -30.81 -24.13
CA ASN A 13 11.70 -29.55 -24.68
C ASN A 13 11.88 -28.47 -23.60
N LYS A 14 12.66 -28.79 -22.55
CA LYS A 14 12.79 -28.00 -21.32
C LYS A 14 13.13 -26.52 -21.56
N LYS A 15 14.05 -26.21 -22.49
CA LYS A 15 14.47 -24.81 -22.74
C LYS A 15 13.32 -23.94 -23.26
N ARG A 16 12.63 -24.39 -24.31
CA ARG A 16 11.50 -23.66 -24.91
C ARG A 16 10.34 -23.53 -23.93
N SER A 17 10.00 -24.62 -23.24
CA SER A 17 8.90 -24.61 -22.27
C SER A 17 9.20 -23.71 -21.07
N LEU A 18 10.44 -23.66 -20.60
CA LEU A 18 10.84 -22.78 -19.50
C LEU A 18 10.67 -21.30 -19.85
N ILE A 19 11.07 -20.89 -21.06
CA ILE A 19 10.90 -19.50 -21.51
C ILE A 19 9.42 -19.10 -21.46
N ILE A 20 8.53 -19.94 -21.98
CA ILE A 20 7.08 -19.67 -22.01
C ILE A 20 6.51 -19.58 -20.59
N VAL A 21 6.84 -20.55 -19.73
CA VAL A 21 6.36 -20.58 -18.34
C VAL A 21 6.83 -19.34 -17.58
N LEU A 22 8.10 -18.95 -17.75
CA LEU A 22 8.63 -17.74 -17.12
C LEU A 22 7.95 -16.47 -17.64
N SER A 23 7.73 -16.34 -18.95
CA SER A 23 6.99 -15.19 -19.51
C SER A 23 5.60 -15.04 -18.91
N ILE A 24 4.86 -16.16 -18.77
CA ILE A 24 3.53 -16.16 -18.13
C ILE A 24 3.65 -15.80 -16.65
N ALA A 25 4.62 -16.38 -15.94
CA ALA A 25 4.84 -16.12 -14.53
C ALA A 25 5.14 -14.64 -14.27
N PHE A 26 6.05 -14.02 -15.05
CA PHE A 26 6.37 -12.60 -14.92
C PHE A 26 5.18 -11.69 -15.27
N GLY A 27 4.40 -12.04 -16.30
CA GLY A 27 3.19 -11.29 -16.66
C GLY A 27 2.14 -11.30 -15.55
N LEU A 28 1.85 -12.49 -15.00
CA LEU A 28 0.92 -12.63 -13.88
C LEU A 28 1.45 -11.95 -12.61
N TRP A 29 2.74 -12.11 -12.33
CA TRP A 29 3.38 -11.51 -11.17
C TRP A 29 3.29 -9.98 -11.20
N GLY A 30 3.59 -9.36 -12.34
CA GLY A 30 3.46 -7.91 -12.52
C GLY A 30 2.02 -7.42 -12.34
N GLY A 31 1.05 -8.11 -12.96
CA GLY A 31 -0.36 -7.75 -12.85
C GLY A 31 -0.90 -7.86 -11.42
N LEU A 32 -0.56 -8.94 -10.72
CA LEU A 32 -0.98 -9.16 -9.33
C LEU A 32 -0.34 -8.15 -8.37
N ILE A 33 0.96 -7.86 -8.52
CA ILE A 33 1.62 -6.83 -7.70
C ILE A 33 0.99 -5.47 -7.93
N ALA A 34 0.78 -5.07 -9.19
CA ALA A 34 0.19 -3.78 -9.49
C ALA A 34 -1.21 -3.65 -8.87
N GLY A 35 -2.04 -4.69 -9.00
CA GLY A 35 -3.37 -4.74 -8.38
C GLY A 35 -3.33 -4.65 -6.86
N ALA A 36 -2.43 -5.41 -6.22
CA ALA A 36 -2.27 -5.40 -4.76
C ALA A 36 -1.80 -4.03 -4.24
N VAL A 37 -0.86 -3.39 -4.94
CA VAL A 37 -0.39 -2.04 -4.59
C VAL A 37 -1.51 -1.02 -4.72
N MET A 38 -2.29 -1.06 -5.80
CA MET A 38 -3.42 -0.14 -5.97
C MET A 38 -4.47 -0.30 -4.87
N MET A 39 -4.78 -1.54 -4.51
CA MET A 39 -5.73 -1.84 -3.42
C MET A 39 -5.21 -1.34 -2.07
N GLY A 40 -3.94 -1.63 -1.75
CA GLY A 40 -3.31 -1.18 -0.51
C GLY A 40 -3.18 0.35 -0.41
N LEU A 41 -2.91 1.02 -1.52
CA LEU A 41 -2.92 2.49 -1.59
C LEU A 41 -4.33 3.05 -1.34
N GLY A 42 -5.37 2.44 -1.94
CA GLY A 42 -6.75 2.85 -1.72
C GLY A 42 -7.18 2.72 -0.26
N GLU A 43 -6.92 1.58 0.37
CA GLU A 43 -7.21 1.35 1.78
C GLU A 43 -6.42 2.30 2.69
N SER A 44 -5.13 2.51 2.40
CA SER A 44 -4.29 3.44 3.14
C SER A 44 -4.79 4.89 3.04
N MET A 45 -5.26 5.32 1.87
CA MET A 45 -5.87 6.65 1.71
C MET A 45 -7.12 6.81 2.57
N VAL A 46 -8.00 5.79 2.60
CA VAL A 46 -9.22 5.81 3.42
C VAL A 46 -8.87 5.88 4.91
N ASN A 47 -7.98 5.00 5.38
CA ASN A 47 -7.56 4.99 6.78
C ASN A 47 -6.88 6.31 7.17
N THR A 48 -6.04 6.86 6.29
CA THR A 48 -5.39 8.16 6.53
C THR A 48 -6.42 9.29 6.60
N ALA A 49 -7.44 9.30 5.76
CA ALA A 49 -8.50 10.30 5.82
C ALA A 49 -9.29 10.22 7.14
N ILE A 50 -9.59 9.00 7.61
CA ILE A 50 -10.28 8.78 8.88
C ILE A 50 -9.39 9.24 10.05
N ASP A 51 -8.17 8.73 10.14
CA ASP A 51 -7.28 8.97 11.27
C ASP A 51 -6.74 10.40 11.31
N ARG A 52 -6.53 11.03 10.16
CA ARG A 52 -5.90 12.35 10.07
C ARG A 52 -6.88 13.49 9.93
N ASP A 53 -7.92 13.33 9.12
CA ASP A 53 -8.89 14.41 8.84
C ASP A 53 -10.18 14.27 9.67
N LEU A 54 -10.58 13.05 10.09
CA LEU A 54 -11.78 12.80 10.91
C LEU A 54 -11.49 12.40 12.36
N ALA A 55 -10.26 12.56 12.84
CA ALA A 55 -9.90 12.27 14.23
C ALA A 55 -10.80 13.03 15.24
N HIS A 56 -11.17 12.35 16.34
CA HIS A 56 -12.05 12.85 17.39
C HIS A 56 -11.59 14.17 18.01
N ILE A 57 -10.28 14.39 18.15
CA ILE A 57 -9.66 15.63 18.64
C ILE A 57 -8.39 15.88 17.83
N GLN A 58 -8.28 17.08 17.24
CA GLN A 58 -7.13 17.48 16.44
C GLN A 58 -6.54 18.79 16.95
N ILE A 59 -5.22 18.81 17.16
CA ILE A 59 -4.49 19.99 17.64
C ILE A 59 -3.54 20.44 16.54
N HIS A 60 -3.75 21.64 16.03
CA HIS A 60 -2.98 22.20 14.92
C HIS A 60 -2.47 23.60 15.26
N GLN A 61 -1.30 23.97 14.72
CA GLN A 61 -0.82 25.35 14.78
C GLN A 61 -1.76 26.28 13.97
N LYS A 62 -1.92 27.52 14.43
CA LYS A 62 -2.76 28.53 13.75
C LYS A 62 -2.35 28.67 12.27
N GLY A 63 -3.33 28.51 11.38
CA GLY A 63 -3.13 28.63 9.93
C GLY A 63 -2.74 27.33 9.21
N PHE A 64 -2.49 26.23 9.93
CA PHE A 64 -2.16 24.92 9.33
C PHE A 64 -3.31 24.34 8.47
N LEU A 65 -4.56 24.55 8.89
CA LEU A 65 -5.73 24.10 8.13
C LEU A 65 -5.93 24.87 6.81
N ARG A 66 -5.45 26.12 6.74
CA ARG A 66 -5.52 26.94 5.52
C ARG A 66 -4.42 26.53 4.54
N ASP A 67 -3.27 26.17 5.07
CA ASP A 67 -2.10 25.83 4.28
C ASP A 67 -1.24 24.83 5.06
N LYS A 68 -1.27 23.57 4.62
CA LYS A 68 -0.68 22.38 5.29
C LYS A 68 0.85 22.36 5.14
N GLU A 69 1.51 23.48 5.43
CA GLU A 69 2.96 23.64 5.33
C GLU A 69 3.69 22.87 6.43
N ILE A 70 4.82 22.25 6.09
CA ILE A 70 5.66 21.47 7.02
C ILE A 70 6.25 22.38 8.13
N THR A 71 6.43 23.67 7.84
CA THR A 71 6.93 24.67 8.79
C THR A 71 5.95 24.96 9.93
N LYS A 72 4.66 24.61 9.77
CA LYS A 72 3.59 24.85 10.75
C LYS A 72 3.40 23.65 11.67
N TYR A 73 4.46 23.29 12.40
CA TYR A 73 4.45 22.22 13.39
C TYR A 73 4.44 22.78 14.81
N ILE A 74 3.91 21.99 15.75
CA ILE A 74 3.91 22.35 17.17
C ILE A 74 5.23 21.88 17.79
N PRO A 75 6.13 22.79 18.23
CA PRO A 75 7.33 22.40 18.97
C PRO A 75 6.92 21.74 20.30
N ASP A 76 7.62 20.67 20.69
CA ASP A 76 7.30 19.87 21.89
C ASP A 76 5.85 19.31 21.93
N GLY A 77 5.34 18.80 20.80
CA GLY A 77 3.98 18.25 20.68
C GLY A 77 3.60 17.21 21.74
N LEU A 78 4.55 16.40 22.23
CA LEU A 78 4.35 15.43 23.31
C LEU A 78 3.83 16.07 24.60
N ARG A 79 4.37 17.24 24.99
CA ARG A 79 3.94 17.96 26.21
C ARG A 79 2.54 18.54 26.05
N VAL A 80 2.16 18.92 24.83
CA VAL A 80 0.81 19.43 24.52
C VAL A 80 -0.21 18.31 24.61
N VAL A 81 0.10 17.13 24.09
CA VAL A 81 -0.77 15.94 24.20
C VAL A 81 -0.94 15.52 25.66
N GLU A 82 0.13 15.53 26.45
CA GLU A 82 0.06 15.17 27.87
C GLU A 82 -0.80 16.15 28.69
N LYS A 83 -0.74 17.45 28.38
CA LYS A 83 -1.64 18.45 28.97
C LYS A 83 -3.09 18.24 28.53
N ALA A 84 -3.34 17.96 27.25
CA ALA A 84 -4.68 17.74 26.74
C ALA A 84 -5.36 16.50 27.37
N LYS A 85 -4.60 15.41 27.58
CA LYS A 85 -5.09 14.21 28.27
C LYS A 85 -5.44 14.40 29.74
N LYS A 86 -4.90 15.44 30.41
CA LYS A 86 -5.20 15.74 31.83
C LYS A 86 -6.47 16.60 32.00
N ILE A 87 -6.99 17.15 30.89
CA ILE A 87 -8.16 18.05 30.89
C ILE A 87 -9.45 17.31 30.47
N ALA A 88 -9.31 16.21 29.72
CA ALA A 88 -10.39 15.26 29.40
C ALA A 88 -10.50 14.18 30.48
#